data_AF-A0A6P1ZBI6-F1
#
_entry.id   AF-A0A6P1ZBI6-F1
#
_cell.length_a   1.000
_cell.length_b   1.000
_cell.length_c   1.000
_cell.angle_alpha   90.00
_cell.angle_beta   90.00
_cell.angle_gamma   90.00
#
_symmetry.space_group_name_H-M   'P 1'
#
loop_
_entity.id
_entity.type
_entity.pdbx_description
1 polymer ?
#
loop_
_entity_poly.entity_id
_entity_poly.type
_entity_poly.pdbx_seq_one_letter_code
_entity_poly.pdbx_strand_id
1 'polypeptide(L)'
;PEDIEDALRELKAHGKTVPLVAKLARRNAVDTLDDILKLADAVMVARGDLCLECPRSEVPIIQKRIIRAARHAPKASIVATQMLLSMVRNPIPTRAEATDVANAILDGADCVMLSEDTEAGEHPVAAVKFIDEVAKHAEQYFRERLKQPYFPADASSSAKYLAYSAALIAPHSGARAIASHSQLGSTARRISSRRPA
;
A
#
# COMPACT_ATOMS: atom_id res chain seq x y z
N PRO A 1 1.82 17.80 6.91
CA PRO A 1 0.88 17.56 8.03
C PRO A 1 -0.25 18.59 8.05
N GLU A 2 0.10 19.87 7.97
CA GLU A 2 -0.83 21.01 7.88
C GLU A 2 -1.89 20.81 6.80
N ASP A 3 -1.52 20.45 5.57
CA ASP A 3 -2.47 20.17 4.47
C ASP A 3 -3.54 19.11 4.83
N ILE A 4 -3.18 18.11 5.64
CA ILE A 4 -4.10 17.06 6.08
C ILE A 4 -5.02 17.58 7.17
N GLU A 5 -4.49 18.38 8.11
CA GLU A 5 -5.28 19.03 9.15
C GLU A 5 -6.31 19.98 8.54
N ASP A 6 -5.93 20.71 7.49
CA ASP A 6 -6.82 21.60 6.74
C ASP A 6 -7.95 20.83 6.09
N ALA A 7 -7.64 19.72 5.40
CA ALA A 7 -8.65 18.84 4.81
C ALA A 7 -9.59 18.24 5.88
N LEU A 8 -9.06 17.82 7.03
CA LEU A 8 -9.86 17.30 8.14
C LEU A 8 -10.78 18.38 8.74
N ARG A 9 -10.29 19.62 8.87
CA ARG A 9 -11.09 20.77 9.34
C ARG A 9 -12.25 21.03 8.39
N GLU A 10 -12.00 21.01 7.08
CA GLU A 10 -13.02 21.23 6.06
C GLU A 10 -14.08 20.12 6.06
N LEU A 11 -13.65 18.85 6.11
CA LEU A 11 -14.57 17.71 6.20
C LEU A 11 -15.46 17.82 7.44
N LYS A 12 -14.88 18.19 8.59
CA LYS A 12 -15.61 18.39 9.84
C LYS A 12 -16.61 19.55 9.75
N ALA A 13 -16.25 20.66 9.12
CA ALA A 13 -17.14 21.79 8.90
C ALA A 13 -18.39 21.40 8.09
N HIS A 14 -18.24 20.43 7.19
CA HIS A 14 -19.34 19.86 6.40
C HIS A 14 -20.01 18.63 7.03
N GLY A 15 -19.66 18.25 8.25
CA GLY A 15 -20.21 17.06 8.92
C GLY A 15 -19.88 15.75 8.20
N LYS A 16 -18.81 15.72 7.39
CA LYS A 16 -18.38 14.55 6.62
C LYS A 16 -17.27 13.80 7.36
N THR A 17 -17.29 12.48 7.24
CA THR A 17 -16.21 11.61 7.68
C THR A 17 -15.83 10.72 6.50
N VAL A 18 -14.77 11.11 5.79
CA VAL A 18 -14.27 10.42 4.60
C VAL A 18 -12.81 10.07 4.84
N PRO A 19 -12.36 8.84 4.52
CA PRO A 19 -10.96 8.48 4.66
C PRO A 19 -10.05 9.37 3.79
N LEU A 20 -8.94 9.83 4.36
CA LEU A 20 -7.96 10.64 3.65
C LEU A 20 -6.75 9.80 3.21
N VAL A 21 -6.46 9.85 1.90
CA VAL A 21 -5.25 9.26 1.31
C VAL A 21 -4.24 10.38 1.05
N ALA A 22 -3.13 10.39 1.79
CA ALA A 22 -2.07 11.37 1.55
C ALA A 22 -1.26 10.98 0.30
N LYS A 23 -1.31 11.82 -0.74
CA LYS A 23 -0.51 11.64 -1.96
C LYS A 23 0.91 12.15 -1.72
N LEU A 24 1.86 11.22 -1.58
CA LEU A 24 3.27 11.51 -1.34
C LEU A 24 3.95 11.78 -2.68
N ALA A 25 3.98 13.05 -3.06
CA ALA A 25 4.42 13.54 -4.38
C ALA A 25 5.62 14.52 -4.31
N ARG A 26 6.04 14.93 -3.10
CA ARG A 26 7.08 15.96 -2.88
C ARG A 26 8.13 15.46 -1.88
N ARG A 27 9.37 15.96 -1.97
CA ARG A 27 10.47 15.58 -1.06
C ARG A 27 10.11 15.86 0.41
N ASN A 28 9.60 17.05 0.71
CA ASN A 28 9.20 17.44 2.07
C ASN A 28 8.13 16.52 2.69
N ALA A 29 7.23 15.94 1.88
CA ALA A 29 6.25 14.97 2.33
C ALA A 29 6.89 13.63 2.72
N VAL A 30 7.96 13.23 2.01
CA VAL A 30 8.76 12.05 2.37
C VAL A 30 9.53 12.30 3.67
N ASP A 31 10.08 13.50 3.86
CA ASP A 31 10.85 13.86 5.04
C ASP A 31 9.97 13.98 6.31
N THR A 32 8.68 14.29 6.16
CA THR A 32 7.69 14.42 7.24
C THR A 32 6.69 13.26 7.31
N LEU A 33 7.06 12.10 6.75
CA LEU A 33 6.17 10.95 6.57
C LEU A 33 5.52 10.46 7.87
N ASP A 34 6.26 10.42 8.98
CA ASP A 34 5.73 9.92 10.24
C ASP A 34 4.59 10.80 10.79
N ASP A 35 4.67 12.11 10.60
CA ASP A 35 3.61 13.03 11.00
C ASP A 35 2.40 12.94 10.08
N ILE A 36 2.63 12.72 8.78
CA ILE A 36 1.56 12.42 7.81
C ILE A 36 0.82 11.14 8.20
N LEU A 37 1.53 10.07 8.57
CA LEU A 37 0.94 8.78 8.93
C LEU A 37 0.11 8.83 10.22
N LYS A 38 0.39 9.76 11.13
CA LYS A 38 -0.44 9.99 12.33
C LYS A 38 -1.83 10.50 11.96
N LEU A 39 -1.94 11.29 10.89
CA LEU A 39 -3.16 12.00 10.50
C LEU A 39 -3.93 11.31 9.37
N ALA A 40 -3.23 10.80 8.35
CA ALA A 40 -3.85 10.19 7.17
C ALA A 40 -4.39 8.78 7.45
N ASP A 41 -5.41 8.34 6.71
CA ASP A 41 -5.95 6.98 6.78
C ASP A 41 -5.17 5.98 5.91
N ALA A 42 -4.59 6.48 4.82
CA ALA A 42 -3.72 5.75 3.90
C ALA A 42 -2.72 6.70 3.23
N VAL A 43 -1.75 6.12 2.52
CA VAL A 43 -0.77 6.87 1.73
C VAL A 43 -0.72 6.35 0.30
N MET A 44 -0.44 7.23 -0.64
CA MET A 44 -0.18 6.90 -2.04
C MET A 44 1.23 7.34 -2.42
N VAL A 45 2.02 6.42 -2.96
CA VAL A 45 3.35 6.70 -3.56
C VAL A 45 3.11 7.15 -5.00
N ALA A 46 3.17 8.46 -5.24
CA ALA A 46 2.98 9.03 -6.58
C ALA A 46 4.33 9.13 -7.31
N ARG A 47 4.75 8.03 -7.94
CA ARG A 47 6.12 7.86 -8.46
C ARG A 47 6.45 8.84 -9.58
N GLY A 48 5.50 9.12 -10.47
CA GLY A 48 5.63 10.11 -11.53
C GLY A 48 5.99 11.49 -10.98
N ASP A 49 5.25 11.97 -9.97
CA ASP A 49 5.51 13.25 -9.31
C ASP A 49 6.82 13.22 -8.51
N LEU A 50 7.08 12.14 -7.76
CA LEU A 50 8.32 11.99 -6.99
C LEU A 50 9.56 11.99 -7.88
N CYS A 51 9.48 11.50 -9.12
CA CYS A 51 10.60 11.56 -10.08
C CYS A 51 10.89 12.97 -10.61
N LEU A 52 9.98 13.94 -10.42
CA LEU A 52 10.24 15.36 -10.70
C LEU A 52 10.95 16.05 -9.53
N GLU A 53 10.73 15.56 -8.30
CA GLU A 53 11.18 16.18 -7.06
C GLU A 53 12.45 15.54 -6.49
N CYS A 54 12.66 14.26 -6.74
CA CYS A 54 13.76 13.46 -6.22
C CYS A 54 14.55 12.82 -7.37
N PRO A 55 15.83 12.47 -7.18
CA PRO A 55 16.57 11.68 -8.15
C PRO A 55 15.82 10.38 -8.48
N ARG A 56 15.64 10.08 -9.77
CA ARG A 56 14.92 8.87 -10.24
C ARG A 56 15.47 7.58 -9.66
N SER A 57 16.79 7.51 -9.44
CA SER A 57 17.47 6.38 -8.82
C SER A 57 17.12 6.19 -7.33
N GLU A 58 16.63 7.23 -6.66
CA GLU A 58 16.25 7.19 -5.25
C GLU A 58 14.79 6.77 -5.04
N VAL A 59 13.91 7.08 -6.00
CA VAL A 59 12.46 6.84 -5.90
C VAL A 59 12.10 5.37 -5.56
N PRO A 60 12.75 4.34 -6.12
CA PRO A 60 12.50 2.95 -5.72
C PRO A 60 12.79 2.69 -4.23
N ILE A 61 13.80 3.34 -3.65
CA ILE A 61 14.13 3.23 -2.23
C ILE A 61 13.14 4.02 -1.38
N ILE A 62 12.73 5.20 -1.83
CA ILE A 62 11.70 6.01 -1.17
C ILE A 62 10.38 5.23 -1.09
N GLN A 63 9.94 4.59 -2.18
CA GLN A 63 8.76 3.72 -2.19
C GLN A 63 8.83 2.65 -1.09
N LYS A 64 9.94 1.90 -1.02
CA LYS A 64 10.15 0.86 -0.01
C LYS A 64 10.05 1.40 1.41
N ARG A 65 10.64 2.58 1.65
CA ARG A 65 10.57 3.26 2.95
C ARG A 65 9.14 3.66 3.31
N ILE A 66 8.39 4.22 2.35
CA ILE A 66 6.99 4.62 2.54
C ILE A 66 6.12 3.41 2.87
N ILE A 67 6.17 2.36 2.05
CA ILE A 67 5.37 1.14 2.25
C ILE A 67 5.66 0.53 3.63
N ARG A 68 6.95 0.43 3.99
CA ARG A 68 7.36 -0.07 5.30
C ARG A 68 6.80 0.78 6.45
N ALA A 69 6.91 2.10 6.36
CA ALA A 69 6.41 3.00 7.40
C ALA A 69 4.87 2.93 7.53
N ALA A 70 4.15 2.91 6.41
CA ALA A 70 2.69 2.77 6.37
C ALA A 70 2.23 1.48 7.06
N ARG A 71 2.88 0.34 6.76
CA ARG A 71 2.62 -0.94 7.42
C ARG A 71 2.90 -0.89 8.93
N HIS A 72 3.96 -0.21 9.37
CA HIS A 72 4.26 -0.04 10.79
C HIS A 72 3.23 0.84 11.52
N ALA A 73 2.59 1.77 10.81
CA ALA A 73 1.51 2.66 11.27
C ALA A 73 0.07 2.11 11.06
N PRO A 74 -0.08 0.78 10.86
CA PRO A 74 -1.24 0.14 10.21
C PRO A 74 -2.09 0.99 9.25
N LYS A 75 -1.43 1.66 8.30
CA LYS A 75 -2.06 2.43 7.21
C LYS A 75 -1.88 1.70 5.88
N ALA A 76 -2.88 1.78 5.02
CA ALA A 76 -2.79 1.21 3.68
C ALA A 76 -1.83 2.02 2.80
N SER A 77 -1.12 1.35 1.91
CA SER A 77 -0.20 1.94 0.96
C SER A 77 -0.60 1.60 -0.48
N ILE A 78 -0.72 2.63 -1.32
CA ILE A 78 -1.05 2.53 -2.74
C ILE A 78 0.18 2.92 -3.54
N VAL A 79 0.68 2.02 -4.39
CA VAL A 79 1.73 2.36 -5.36
C VAL A 79 1.07 2.76 -6.66
N ALA A 80 1.31 3.99 -7.11
CA ALA A 80 0.60 4.59 -8.23
C ALA A 80 1.54 5.10 -9.33
N THR A 81 0.92 5.41 -10.48
CA THR A 81 1.50 5.94 -11.72
C THR A 81 2.43 4.97 -12.43
N GLN A 82 2.32 4.90 -13.77
CA GLN A 82 3.22 4.16 -14.66
C GLN A 82 3.42 2.68 -14.28
N MET A 83 2.36 2.02 -13.77
CA MET A 83 2.43 0.57 -13.49
C MET A 83 2.46 -0.25 -14.79
N LEU A 84 1.62 0.10 -15.78
CA LEU A 84 1.50 -0.57 -17.08
C LEU A 84 1.29 0.45 -18.22
N LEU A 85 2.04 1.56 -18.22
CA LEU A 85 1.83 2.68 -19.15
C LEU A 85 1.86 2.27 -20.63
N SER A 86 2.71 1.31 -21.01
CA SER A 86 2.79 0.82 -22.38
C SER A 86 1.49 0.17 -22.85
N MET A 87 0.66 -0.32 -21.92
CA MET A 87 -0.63 -0.96 -22.22
C MET A 87 -1.74 0.02 -22.60
N VAL A 88 -1.48 1.33 -22.53
CA VAL A 88 -2.36 2.33 -23.14
C VAL A 88 -2.53 2.05 -24.64
N ARG A 89 -1.48 1.58 -25.32
CA ARG A 89 -1.48 1.31 -26.76
C ARG A 89 -1.15 -0.14 -27.13
N ASN A 90 -0.57 -0.91 -26.22
CA ASN A 90 -0.13 -2.27 -26.50
C ASN A 90 -0.96 -3.29 -25.71
N PRO A 91 -1.30 -4.44 -26.29
CA PRO A 91 -2.10 -5.46 -25.59
C PRO A 91 -1.29 -6.21 -24.51
N ILE A 92 0.04 -6.06 -24.49
CA ILE A 92 0.97 -6.75 -23.59
C ILE A 92 1.97 -5.72 -23.05
N PRO A 93 2.27 -5.74 -21.74
CA PRO A 93 3.21 -4.81 -21.15
C PRO A 93 4.66 -5.21 -21.42
N THR A 94 5.57 -4.30 -21.11
CA THR A 94 7.00 -4.58 -21.15
C THR A 94 7.44 -5.47 -19.98
N ARG A 95 8.59 -6.15 -20.14
CA ARG A 95 9.23 -6.91 -19.05
C ARG A 95 9.54 -6.03 -17.83
N ALA A 96 9.88 -4.77 -18.06
CA ALA A 96 10.20 -3.82 -17.00
C ALA A 96 8.96 -3.49 -16.16
N GLU A 97 7.82 -3.21 -16.80
CA GLU A 97 6.54 -2.94 -16.13
C GLU A 97 6.03 -4.15 -15.35
N ALA A 98 6.10 -5.35 -15.93
CA ALA A 98 5.76 -6.58 -15.22
C ALA A 98 6.60 -6.77 -13.95
N THR A 99 7.91 -6.51 -14.05
CA THR A 99 8.84 -6.57 -12.91
C THR A 99 8.56 -5.47 -11.88
N ASP A 100 8.16 -4.29 -12.33
CA ASP A 100 7.83 -3.16 -11.46
C ASP A 100 6.56 -3.41 -10.63
N VAL A 101 5.49 -3.91 -11.26
CA VAL A 101 4.26 -4.34 -10.56
C VAL A 101 4.58 -5.43 -9.53
N ALA A 102 5.32 -6.46 -9.93
CA ALA A 102 5.72 -7.52 -9.03
C ALA A 102 6.51 -6.99 -7.83
N ASN A 103 7.48 -6.09 -8.05
CA ASN A 103 8.28 -5.53 -6.97
C ASN A 103 7.46 -4.63 -6.02
N ALA A 104 6.48 -3.88 -6.50
CA ALA A 104 5.58 -3.12 -5.63
C ALA A 104 4.82 -4.03 -4.66
N ILE A 105 4.31 -5.16 -5.15
CA ILE A 105 3.65 -6.19 -4.33
C ILE A 105 4.65 -6.83 -3.36
N LEU A 106 5.85 -7.19 -3.85
CA LEU A 106 6.89 -7.80 -3.02
C LEU A 106 7.47 -6.86 -1.96
N ASP A 107 7.37 -5.55 -2.17
CA ASP A 107 7.68 -4.54 -1.15
C ASP A 107 6.61 -4.49 -0.05
N GLY A 108 5.44 -5.06 -0.32
CA GLY A 108 4.31 -5.18 0.60
C GLY A 108 3.29 -4.06 0.45
N ALA A 109 3.16 -3.46 -0.74
CA ALA A 109 2.07 -2.53 -1.04
C ALA A 109 0.70 -3.18 -0.77
N ASP A 110 -0.26 -2.42 -0.25
CA ASP A 110 -1.64 -2.90 -0.05
C ASP A 110 -2.44 -2.83 -1.36
N CYS A 111 -2.10 -1.87 -2.22
CA CYS A 111 -2.71 -1.71 -3.53
C CYS A 111 -1.66 -1.27 -4.57
N VAL A 112 -1.87 -1.70 -5.81
CA VAL A 112 -1.26 -1.11 -7.00
C VAL A 112 -2.35 -0.40 -7.80
N MET A 113 -2.04 0.74 -8.41
CA MET A 113 -3.01 1.59 -9.08
C MET A 113 -2.73 1.67 -10.58
N LEU A 114 -3.76 1.37 -11.37
CA LEU A 114 -3.87 1.64 -12.80
C LEU A 114 -4.30 3.11 -13.01
N SER A 115 -3.83 3.73 -14.08
CA SER A 115 -4.04 5.16 -14.37
C SER A 115 -4.52 5.33 -15.81
N GLU A 116 -3.68 5.90 -16.69
CA GLU A 116 -4.03 6.14 -18.10
C GLU A 116 -4.37 4.84 -18.83
N ASP A 117 -3.73 3.74 -18.42
CA ASP A 117 -3.93 2.37 -18.92
C ASP A 117 -5.37 1.84 -18.78
N THR A 118 -6.17 2.37 -17.84
CA THR A 118 -7.60 2.03 -17.69
C THR A 118 -8.55 3.16 -18.02
N GLU A 119 -8.14 4.42 -17.85
CA GLU A 119 -8.96 5.60 -18.13
C GLU A 119 -9.11 5.84 -19.65
N ALA A 120 -8.00 5.77 -20.38
CA ALA A 120 -7.94 6.13 -21.80
C ALA A 120 -7.20 5.09 -22.66
N GLY A 121 -6.85 3.94 -22.09
CA GLY A 121 -6.14 2.87 -22.79
C GLY A 121 -7.01 2.09 -23.78
N GLU A 122 -6.39 1.54 -24.82
CA GLU A 122 -7.03 0.67 -25.81
C GLU A 122 -7.31 -0.74 -25.25
N HIS A 123 -6.68 -1.11 -24.12
CA HIS A 123 -6.74 -2.46 -23.54
C HIS A 123 -7.01 -2.48 -22.01
N PRO A 124 -8.03 -1.75 -21.49
CA PRO A 124 -8.22 -1.55 -20.06
C PRO A 124 -8.51 -2.87 -19.31
N VAL A 125 -9.30 -3.76 -19.91
CA VAL A 125 -9.61 -5.08 -19.33
C VAL A 125 -8.35 -5.97 -19.29
N ALA A 126 -7.49 -5.88 -20.31
CA ALA A 126 -6.26 -6.66 -20.34
C ALA A 126 -5.26 -6.18 -19.29
N ALA A 127 -5.16 -4.85 -19.08
CA ALA A 127 -4.30 -4.27 -18.04
C ALA A 127 -4.70 -4.75 -16.64
N VAL A 128 -5.99 -4.75 -16.31
CA VAL A 128 -6.51 -5.27 -15.03
C VAL A 128 -6.20 -6.77 -14.87
N LYS A 129 -6.46 -7.58 -15.90
CA LYS A 129 -6.17 -9.03 -15.88
C LYS A 129 -4.67 -9.31 -15.68
N PHE A 130 -3.81 -8.51 -16.31
CA PHE A 130 -2.37 -8.67 -16.18
C PHE A 130 -1.89 -8.35 -14.77
N ILE A 131 -2.40 -7.29 -14.12
CA ILE A 131 -2.09 -7.02 -12.71
C ILE A 131 -2.53 -8.19 -11.81
N ASP A 132 -3.73 -8.74 -12.02
CA ASP A 132 -4.23 -9.88 -11.24
C ASP A 132 -3.34 -11.12 -11.40
N GLU A 133 -2.85 -11.39 -12.61
CA GLU A 133 -1.90 -12.48 -12.87
C GLU A 133 -0.57 -12.25 -12.15
N VAL A 134 0.02 -11.06 -12.26
CA VAL A 134 1.25 -10.71 -11.55
C VAL A 134 1.06 -10.79 -10.03
N ALA A 135 -0.08 -10.33 -9.51
CA ALA A 135 -0.41 -10.38 -8.09
C ALA A 135 -0.42 -11.82 -7.57
N LYS A 136 -1.10 -12.74 -8.24
CA LYS A 136 -1.13 -14.16 -7.85
C LYS A 136 0.26 -14.77 -7.73
N HIS A 137 1.13 -14.53 -8.71
CA HIS A 137 2.50 -15.03 -8.70
C HIS A 137 3.37 -14.36 -7.61
N ALA A 138 3.29 -13.03 -7.51
CA ALA A 138 4.09 -12.27 -6.54
C ALA A 138 3.66 -12.58 -5.09
N GLU A 139 2.36 -12.70 -4.82
CA GLU A 139 1.83 -13.01 -3.48
C GLU A 139 2.16 -14.44 -3.03
N GLN A 140 2.18 -15.40 -3.96
CA GLN A 140 2.66 -16.75 -3.67
C GLN A 140 4.11 -16.70 -3.17
N TYR A 141 5.00 -16.10 -3.95
CA TYR A 141 6.41 -15.96 -3.56
C TYR A 141 6.59 -15.10 -2.30
N PHE A 142 5.77 -14.06 -2.13
CA PHE A 142 5.81 -13.21 -0.94
C PHE A 142 5.53 -14.01 0.33
N ARG A 143 4.52 -14.89 0.31
CA ARG A 143 4.17 -15.76 1.45
C ARG A 143 5.26 -16.79 1.74
N GLU A 144 5.82 -17.41 0.71
CA GLU A 144 6.96 -18.33 0.84
C GLU A 144 8.17 -17.64 1.50
N ARG A 145 8.46 -16.39 1.10
CA ARG A 145 9.57 -15.60 1.62
C ARG A 145 9.34 -15.09 3.04
N LEU A 146 8.12 -14.66 3.37
CA LEU A 146 7.82 -13.97 4.62
C LEU A 146 8.00 -14.88 5.85
N LYS A 147 7.73 -16.20 5.72
CA LYS A 147 7.84 -17.28 6.74
C LYS A 147 7.06 -17.08 8.05
N GLN A 148 7.01 -15.86 8.58
CA GLN A 148 6.29 -15.47 9.78
C GLN A 148 5.70 -14.05 9.61
N PRO A 149 4.56 -13.75 10.26
CA PRO A 149 3.98 -12.43 10.20
C PRO A 149 4.94 -11.34 10.67
N TYR A 150 4.76 -10.10 10.20
CA TYR A 150 5.62 -8.99 10.60
C TYR A 150 5.50 -8.68 12.09
N PHE A 151 6.62 -8.79 12.80
CA PHE A 151 6.73 -8.45 14.21
C PHE A 151 6.38 -6.95 14.46
N PRO A 152 5.60 -6.63 15.50
CA PRO A 152 5.33 -5.25 15.87
C PRO A 152 6.60 -4.57 16.36
N ALA A 153 7.02 -3.48 15.71
CA ALA A 153 8.21 -2.72 16.10
C ALA A 153 8.07 -2.02 17.47
N ASP A 154 6.83 -1.80 17.91
CA ASP A 154 6.49 -1.08 19.13
C ASP A 154 5.90 -2.06 20.15
N ALA A 155 6.71 -2.40 21.15
CA ALA A 155 6.42 -3.34 22.23
C ALA A 155 5.24 -2.92 23.12
N SER A 156 4.89 -1.63 23.12
CA SER A 156 3.89 -1.07 24.05
C SER A 156 2.45 -1.27 23.59
N SER A 157 2.22 -1.57 22.32
CA SER A 157 0.87 -1.64 21.75
C SER A 157 0.28 -3.06 21.83
N SER A 158 -0.49 -3.33 22.89
CA SER A 158 -1.22 -4.60 23.07
C SER A 158 -2.06 -4.99 21.85
N ALA A 159 -2.71 -4.02 21.20
CA ALA A 159 -3.51 -4.25 19.99
C ALA A 159 -2.67 -4.73 18.79
N LYS A 160 -1.43 -4.22 18.63
CA LYS A 160 -0.53 -4.69 17.56
C LYS A 160 -0.01 -6.10 17.87
N TYR A 161 0.27 -6.40 19.14
CA TYR A 161 0.67 -7.75 19.58
C TYR A 161 -0.46 -8.77 19.40
N LEU A 162 -1.70 -8.42 19.76
CA LEU A 162 -2.83 -9.32 19.56
C LEU A 162 -3.03 -9.64 18.07
N ALA A 163 -2.92 -8.64 17.19
CA ALA A 163 -2.96 -8.85 15.75
C ALA A 163 -1.81 -9.75 15.25
N TYR A 164 -0.61 -9.57 15.78
CA TYR A 164 0.55 -10.42 15.49
C TYR A 164 0.32 -11.87 15.94
N SER A 165 -0.13 -12.08 17.18
CA SER A 165 -0.43 -13.41 17.71
C SER A 165 -1.52 -14.12 16.92
N ALA A 166 -2.58 -13.41 16.53
CA ALA A 166 -3.63 -13.96 15.67
C ALA A 166 -3.06 -14.41 14.31
N ALA A 167 -2.26 -13.57 13.66
CA ALA A 167 -1.60 -13.91 12.39
C ALA A 167 -0.59 -15.06 12.52
N LEU A 168 0.07 -15.17 13.68
CA LEU A 168 1.07 -16.21 13.96
C LEU A 168 0.42 -17.58 14.18
N ILE A 169 -0.68 -17.62 14.93
CA ILE A 169 -1.35 -18.87 15.31
C ILE A 169 -2.22 -19.41 14.17
N ALA A 170 -2.78 -18.55 13.32
CA ALA A 170 -3.74 -18.96 12.29
C ALA A 170 -3.24 -20.14 11.42
N PRO A 171 -2.03 -20.13 10.83
CA PRO A 171 -1.52 -21.26 10.04
C PRO A 171 -1.33 -22.54 10.85
N HIS A 172 -0.94 -22.42 12.12
CA HIS A 172 -0.66 -23.55 13.02
C HIS A 172 -1.93 -24.18 13.60
N SER A 173 -3.05 -23.45 13.57
CA SER A 173 -4.36 -23.91 14.05
C SER A 173 -5.21 -24.62 12.99
N GLY A 174 -4.75 -24.67 11.73
CA GLY A 174 -5.56 -25.14 10.61
C GLY A 174 -6.71 -24.19 10.24
N ALA A 175 -6.65 -22.93 10.68
CA ALA A 175 -7.67 -21.93 10.37
C ALA A 175 -7.65 -21.58 8.87
N ARG A 176 -8.83 -21.50 8.26
CA ARG A 176 -8.99 -21.05 6.86
C ARG A 176 -9.14 -19.54 6.73
N ALA A 177 -9.43 -18.84 7.83
CA ALA A 177 -9.66 -17.41 7.83
C ALA A 177 -9.43 -16.82 9.24
N ILE A 178 -9.12 -15.52 9.29
CA ILE A 178 -9.10 -14.72 10.51
C ILE A 178 -10.32 -13.81 10.48
N ALA A 179 -11.27 -14.01 11.40
CA ALA A 179 -12.42 -13.13 11.55
C ALA A 179 -12.07 -11.97 12.50
N SER A 180 -12.19 -10.72 12.03
CA SER A 180 -11.91 -9.53 12.82
C SER A 180 -13.16 -8.70 13.06
N HIS A 181 -13.62 -8.62 14.32
CA HIS A 181 -14.68 -7.67 14.68
C HIS A 181 -14.12 -6.25 14.76
N SER A 182 -14.73 -5.29 14.05
CA SER A 182 -14.24 -3.91 13.99
C SER A 182 -15.33 -2.94 13.55
N GLN A 183 -15.56 -1.87 14.32
CA GLN A 183 -16.50 -0.81 13.95
C GLN A 183 -15.89 0.18 12.93
N LEU A 184 -14.64 0.58 13.10
CA LEU A 184 -13.94 1.58 12.27
C LEU A 184 -12.83 0.98 11.39
N GLY A 185 -12.86 -0.35 11.20
CA GLY A 185 -11.82 -1.12 10.49
C GLY A 185 -10.43 -1.20 11.13
N SER A 186 -10.19 -0.61 12.31
CA SER A 186 -8.85 -0.56 12.91
C SER A 186 -8.28 -1.93 13.28
N THR A 187 -9.12 -2.89 13.72
CA THR A 187 -8.69 -4.28 13.98
C THR A 187 -8.24 -4.96 12.70
N ALA A 188 -9.04 -4.84 11.63
CA ALA A 188 -8.74 -5.42 10.32
C ALA A 188 -7.42 -4.87 9.75
N ARG A 189 -7.19 -3.55 9.84
CA ARG A 189 -5.93 -2.92 9.41
C ARG A 189 -4.72 -3.42 10.19
N ARG A 190 -4.84 -3.57 11.52
CA ARG A 190 -3.77 -4.11 12.36
C ARG A 190 -3.42 -5.55 12.00
N ILE A 191 -4.41 -6.41 11.74
CA ILE A 191 -4.19 -7.79 11.29
C ILE A 191 -3.56 -7.79 9.89
N SER A 192 -4.12 -7.03 8.95
CA SER A 192 -3.57 -6.92 7.58
C SER A 192 -2.10 -6.48 7.57
N SER A 193 -1.71 -5.53 8.44
CA SER A 193 -0.31 -5.07 8.55
C SER A 193 0.68 -6.16 8.96
N ARG A 194 0.20 -7.30 9.50
CA ARG A 194 1.02 -8.47 9.84
C ARG A 194 1.23 -9.40 8.68
N ARG A 195 0.44 -9.26 7.59
CA ARG A 195 0.45 -10.11 6.40
C ARG A 195 0.30 -11.61 6.77
N PRO A 196 -0.85 -12.02 7.35
CA PRO A 196 -1.13 -13.44 7.59
C PRO A 196 -1.10 -14.23 6.27
N ALA A 197 -0.70 -15.51 6.36
CA ALA A 197 -0.54 -16.40 5.19
C ALA A 197 -1.86 -17.02 4.70
#